data_AF-A0A530BSK8-F1
#
_entry.id   AF-A0A530BSK8-F1
#
_cell.length_a   1.000
_cell.length_b   1.000
_cell.length_c   1.000
_cell.angle_alpha   90.00
_cell.angle_beta   90.00
_cell.angle_gamma   90.00
#
_symmetry.space_group_name_H-M   'P 1'
#
loop_
_entity.id
_entity.type
_entity.pdbx_description
1 polymer ?
#
loop_
_entity_poly.entity_id
_entity_poly.type
_entity_poly.pdbx_seq_one_letter_code
_entity_poly.pdbx_strand_id
1 'polypeptide(L)' 'ILTLGSIAHQSTVRALGERVAAVPFRHGGKQEAGGITLFSSYHCSRYNTNTGVLTEQMFVSVFSEIATFLQG' A
#
# COMPACT_ATOMS: atom_id res chain seq x y z
N ILE A 1 -7.20 1.56 4.55
CA ILE A 1 -6.99 0.20 4.00
C ILE A 1 -5.52 0.03 3.60
N LEU A 2 -4.87 -1.10 3.89
CA LEU A 2 -3.52 -1.42 3.39
C LEU A 2 -3.62 -2.43 2.24
N THR A 3 -3.01 -2.13 1.09
CA THR A 3 -2.96 -3.00 -0.09
C THR A 3 -1.54 -3.57 -0.29
N LEU A 4 -1.44 -4.88 -0.51
CA LEU A 4 -0.19 -5.61 -0.68
C LEU A 4 0.05 -5.97 -2.16
N GLY A 5 0.91 -5.21 -2.82
CA GLY A 5 1.22 -5.35 -4.25
C GLY A 5 0.29 -4.55 -5.16
N SER A 6 0.74 -4.37 -6.42
CA SER A 6 0.05 -3.56 -7.42
C SER A 6 -1.34 -4.10 -7.78
N ILE A 7 -1.51 -5.42 -7.85
CA ILE A 7 -2.80 -6.04 -8.18
C ILE A 7 -3.83 -5.72 -7.10
N ALA A 8 -3.50 -5.95 -5.81
CA ALA A 8 -4.39 -5.64 -4.70
C ALA A 8 -4.73 -4.14 -4.67
N HIS A 9 -3.74 -3.27 -4.93
CA HIS A 9 -3.94 -1.84 -5.01
C HIS A 9 -4.93 -1.44 -6.10
N GLN A 10 -4.70 -1.87 -7.34
CA GLN A 10 -5.54 -1.53 -8.48
C GLN A 10 -6.98 -2.05 -8.31
N SER A 11 -7.15 -3.27 -7.81
CA SER A 11 -8.48 -3.83 -7.53
C SER A 11 -9.21 -3.02 -6.47
N THR A 12 -8.52 -2.60 -5.41
CA THR A 12 -9.10 -1.78 -4.33
C THR A 12 -9.49 -0.39 -4.84
N VAL A 13 -8.62 0.27 -5.62
CA VAL A 13 -8.90 1.59 -6.23
C VAL A 13 -10.16 1.51 -7.10
N ARG A 14 -10.27 0.48 -7.96
CA ARG A 14 -11.47 0.27 -8.79
C ARG A 14 -12.72 0.00 -7.95
N ALA A 15 -12.61 -0.79 -6.88
CA ALA A 15 -13.72 -1.09 -5.99
C ALA A 15 -14.22 0.16 -5.23
N LEU A 16 -13.34 1.12 -4.97
CA LEU A 16 -13.66 2.41 -4.37
C LEU A 16 -14.19 3.45 -5.39
N GLY A 17 -14.41 3.05 -6.64
CA GLY A 17 -14.95 3.92 -7.69
C GLY A 17 -13.93 4.86 -8.34
N GLU A 18 -12.64 4.71 -8.03
CA GLU A 18 -11.59 5.59 -8.50
C GLU A 18 -10.88 5.10 -9.77
N ARG A 19 -10.22 6.01 -10.48
CA ARG A 19 -9.37 5.68 -11.62
C ARG A 19 -7.98 5.26 -11.14
N VAL A 20 -7.52 4.09 -11.55
CA VAL A 20 -6.15 3.59 -11.26
C VAL A 20 -5.05 4.59 -11.64
N ALA A 21 -5.22 5.34 -12.72
CA ALA A 21 -4.25 6.36 -13.14
C ALA A 21 -4.18 7.56 -12.18
N ALA A 22 -5.24 7.84 -11.44
CA ALA A 22 -5.29 8.92 -10.45
C ALA A 22 -4.72 8.50 -9.09
N VAL A 23 -4.69 7.20 -8.80
CA VAL A 23 -4.17 6.62 -7.55
C VAL A 23 -3.07 5.61 -7.89
N PRO A 24 -1.85 6.07 -8.27
CA PRO A 24 -0.77 5.18 -8.69
C PRO A 24 -0.18 4.37 -7.51
N PHE A 25 0.14 3.11 -7.77
CA PHE A 25 0.80 2.23 -6.80
C PHE A 25 2.26 2.61 -6.57
N ARG A 26 2.67 2.67 -5.29
CA ARG A 26 4.07 2.72 -4.84
C ARG A 26 4.18 2.11 -3.45
N HIS A 27 5.31 1.46 -3.12
CA HIS A 27 5.56 1.07 -1.73
C HIS A 27 5.71 2.31 -0.83
N GLY A 28 5.15 2.27 0.38
CA GLY A 28 5.02 3.46 1.24
C GLY A 28 4.03 4.50 0.70
N GLY A 29 3.18 4.12 -0.25
CA GLY A 29 2.19 5.05 -0.82
C GLY A 29 1.02 5.28 0.13
N LYS A 30 0.74 6.54 0.47
CA LYS A 30 -0.48 6.98 1.16
C LYS A 30 -1.28 7.92 0.24
N GLN A 31 -2.51 7.55 -0.08
CA GLN A 31 -3.40 8.32 -0.98
C GLN A 31 -4.86 8.17 -0.52
N GLU A 32 -5.69 9.15 -0.85
CA GLU A 32 -7.14 9.07 -0.63
C GLU A 32 -7.80 8.47 -1.88
N ALA A 33 -8.83 7.64 -1.69
CA ALA A 33 -9.62 7.05 -2.75
C ALA A 33 -11.03 6.75 -2.23
N GLY A 34 -12.06 7.33 -2.85
CA GLY A 34 -13.46 7.04 -2.51
C GLY A 34 -13.82 7.26 -1.04
N GLY A 35 -13.26 8.29 -0.39
CA GLY A 35 -13.42 8.62 1.03
C GLY A 35 -12.55 7.81 1.98
N ILE A 36 -11.67 6.93 1.47
CA ILE A 36 -10.84 6.03 2.28
C ILE A 36 -9.36 6.31 2.05
N THR A 37 -8.60 6.41 3.13
CA THR A 37 -7.13 6.43 3.05
C THR A 37 -6.59 5.05 2.69
N LEU A 38 -5.95 4.94 1.53
CA LEU A 38 -5.20 3.79 1.05
C LEU A 38 -3.72 3.91 1.39
N PHE A 39 -3.19 2.86 2.01
CA PHE A 39 -1.77 2.60 2.19
C PHE A 39 -1.33 1.48 1.26
N SER A 40 -0.12 1.57 0.73
CA SER A 40 0.39 0.64 -0.29
C SER A 40 1.77 0.13 0.08
N SER A 41 1.95 -1.18 -0.04
CA SER A 41 3.25 -1.82 0.13
C SER A 41 3.52 -2.78 -1.02
N TYR A 42 4.78 -3.06 -1.33
CA TYR A 42 5.12 -4.24 -2.11
C TYR A 42 4.54 -5.50 -1.44
N HIS A 43 4.21 -6.48 -2.26
CA HIS A 43 3.69 -7.76 -1.77
C HIS A 43 4.79 -8.48 -0.99
N CYS A 44 4.46 -9.04 0.17
CA CYS A 44 5.39 -9.81 1.02
C CYS A 44 5.66 -11.23 0.49
N SER A 45 5.81 -11.39 -0.83
CA SER A 45 6.17 -12.68 -1.44
C SER A 45 7.61 -13.05 -1.12
N ARG A 46 7.89 -14.36 -1.11
CA ARG A 46 9.25 -14.90 -0.99
C ARG A 46 10.23 -14.24 -1.98
N TYR A 47 9.78 -14.00 -3.22
CA TYR A 47 10.62 -13.33 -4.22
C TYR A 47 11.06 -11.94 -3.73
N ASN A 48 10.13 -11.08 -3.30
CA ASN A 48 10.47 -9.71 -2.87
C ASN A 48 11.32 -9.68 -1.60
N THR A 49 11.04 -10.58 -0.65
CA THR A 49 11.80 -10.65 0.60
C THR A 49 13.19 -11.24 0.38
N ASN A 50 13.34 -12.27 -0.46
CA ASN A 50 14.63 -12.92 -0.70
C ASN A 50 15.56 -12.08 -1.60
N THR A 51 15.00 -11.28 -2.52
CA THR A 51 15.78 -10.40 -3.41
C THR A 51 16.06 -9.03 -2.79
N GLY A 52 15.48 -8.71 -1.63
CA GLY A 52 15.64 -7.40 -0.98
C GLY A 52 14.80 -6.28 -1.60
N VAL A 53 13.95 -6.56 -2.59
CA VAL A 53 12.96 -5.60 -3.11
C VAL A 53 12.02 -5.11 -2.01
N LEU A 54 11.74 -5.96 -1.02
CA LEU A 54 11.08 -5.58 0.22
C LEU A 54 11.89 -6.12 1.41
N THR A 55 12.42 -5.22 2.23
CA THR A 55 13.04 -5.60 3.51
C THR A 55 11.99 -5.61 4.63
N GLU A 56 12.30 -6.30 5.73
CA GLU A 56 11.46 -6.27 6.93
C GLU A 56 11.30 -4.84 7.47
N GLN A 57 12.39 -4.08 7.54
CA GLN A 57 12.38 -2.69 8.00
C GLN A 57 11.43 -1.81 7.14
N MET A 58 11.48 -1.97 5.82
CA MET A 58 10.57 -1.28 4.91
C MET A 58 9.11 -1.65 5.18
N PHE A 59 8.83 -2.93 5.39
CA PHE A 59 7.48 -3.40 5.68
C PHE A 59 6.95 -2.87 7.01
N VAL A 60 7.76 -2.94 8.06
CA VAL A 60 7.43 -2.41 9.40
C VAL A 60 7.18 -0.90 9.34
N SER A 61 7.96 -0.14 8.56
CA SER A 61 7.75 1.31 8.38
C SER A 61 6.34 1.63 7.90
N VAL A 62 5.78 0.84 6.98
CA VAL A 62 4.40 1.02 6.50
C VAL A 62 3.38 0.88 7.65
N PHE A 63 3.58 -0.09 8.55
CA PHE A 63 2.71 -0.25 9.72
C PHE A 63 2.89 0.87 10.73
N SER A 64 4.12 1.34 10.96
CA SER A 64 4.38 2.50 11.82
C SER A 64 3.65 3.75 11.31
N GLU A 65 3.71 4.02 10.00
CA GLU A 65 2.98 5.14 9.39
C GLU A 65 1.46 5.00 9.54
N ILE A 66 0.92 3.79 9.40
CA ILE A 66 -0.51 3.52 9.62
C ILE A 66 -0.87 3.76 11.09
N ALA A 67 -0.07 3.27 12.03
CA ALA A 67 -0.30 3.46 13.45
C ALA A 67 -0.30 4.95 13.82
N THR A 68 0.67 5.72 13.33
CA THR A 68 0.69 7.19 13.49
C THR A 68 -0.54 7.84 12.88
N PHE A 69 -0.97 7.43 11.70
CA PHE A 69 -2.18 7.97 11.06
C PHE A 69 -3.46 7.71 11.86
N LEU A 70 -3.57 6.56 12.53
CA LEU A 70 -4.75 6.19 13.32
C LEU A 70 -4.80 6.87 14.70
N GLN A 71 -3.69 7.41 15.17
CA GLN A 71 -3.58 8.10 16.45
C GLN A 71 -3.90 9.61 16.37
N GLY A 72 -4.02 10.16 15.15
CA GLY A 72 -4.44 11.55 14.90
C GLY A 72 -5.89 11.62 14.46
#